data_AF-W4GV07-F1
#
_entry.id   AF-W4GV07-F1
#
_cell.length_a   1.000
_cell.length_b   1.000
_cell.length_c   1.000
_cell.angle_alpha   90.00
_cell.angle_beta   90.00
_cell.angle_gamma   90.00
#
_symmetry.space_group_name_H-M   'P 1'
#
loop_
_entity.id
_entity.type
_entity.pdbx_description
1 polymer ?
#
loop_
_entity_poly.entity_id
_entity_poly.type
_entity_poly.pdbx_seq_one_letter_code
_entity_poly.pdbx_strand_id
1 'polypeptide(L)'
;MVQAFVRDWRATTTLTMAVDVMVYLKEVFVLEYERGKQKAVRRNAAGCSTFLKITGYKRGKRTTSTYHSSTKNVIVRDPYMQQMQQHIRSTHRPYILYTDESYIHQKSTRAAATALTAAILDSPTLQSKVLVLDIFTGGTTAAKAPKDYHSMFNHVYYVKWLEGLLDELDGEGVSNAFIVMDNAKNHKRRPTNSPSCGRQRMCCCKRARFMISKRMCRNSSHCSYVRPVVVDMSTRRGHTVVFTLPHHSDLQPIETVWAIVKNAIGRQYTEMTKFPEVKARLIDAFDNLTQ
;
A
#
# COMPACT_ATOMS: atom_id res chain seq x y z
N MET A 1 -9.39 5.25 -11.49
CA MET A 1 -10.16 6.50 -11.57
C MET A 1 -9.35 7.65 -12.21
N VAL A 2 -8.40 8.30 -11.51
CA VAL A 2 -7.59 9.41 -12.09
C VAL A 2 -6.75 8.99 -13.30
N GLN A 3 -6.23 7.76 -13.31
CA GLN A 3 -5.50 7.21 -14.48
C GLN A 3 -6.35 7.15 -15.74
N ALA A 4 -7.60 6.66 -15.63
CA ALA A 4 -8.54 6.58 -16.74
C ALA A 4 -8.89 7.99 -17.23
N PHE A 5 -9.27 8.89 -16.31
CA PHE A 5 -9.55 10.29 -16.62
C PHE A 5 -8.41 10.98 -17.39
N VAL A 6 -7.17 10.89 -16.90
CA VAL A 6 -6.00 11.48 -17.57
C VAL A 6 -5.73 10.82 -18.92
N ARG A 7 -6.01 9.52 -19.08
CA ARG A 7 -5.83 8.79 -20.35
C ARG A 7 -6.90 9.17 -21.37
N ASP A 8 -8.15 9.26 -20.96
CA ASP A 8 -9.28 9.52 -21.85
C ASP A 8 -9.25 10.99 -22.30
N TRP A 9 -8.91 11.93 -21.41
CA TRP A 9 -8.69 13.34 -21.78
C TRP A 9 -7.47 13.56 -22.68
N ARG A 10 -6.48 12.67 -22.61
CA ARG A 10 -5.38 12.68 -23.58
C ARG A 10 -5.84 12.22 -24.95
N ALA A 11 -6.72 11.23 -25.02
CA ALA A 11 -7.28 10.77 -26.28
C ALA A 11 -8.10 11.87 -26.98
N THR A 12 -8.69 12.79 -26.21
CA THR A 12 -9.38 13.98 -26.73
C THR A 12 -8.44 15.18 -26.97
N THR A 13 -7.13 15.03 -26.80
CA THR A 13 -6.11 16.10 -26.94
C THR A 13 -6.33 17.31 -26.02
N THR A 14 -7.14 17.15 -24.97
CA THR A 14 -7.48 18.23 -24.04
C THR A 14 -6.40 18.37 -22.96
N LEU A 15 -6.07 19.60 -22.58
CA LEU A 15 -5.11 19.85 -21.50
C LEU A 15 -5.70 19.41 -20.17
N THR A 16 -5.05 18.44 -19.50
CA THR A 16 -5.43 18.05 -18.14
C THR A 16 -4.55 18.80 -17.14
N MET A 17 -5.15 19.75 -16.41
CA MET A 17 -4.53 20.44 -15.28
C MET A 17 -4.91 19.76 -13.96
N ALA A 18 -4.19 20.11 -12.88
CA ALA A 18 -4.53 19.65 -11.53
C ALA A 18 -5.93 20.12 -11.09
N VAL A 19 -6.43 21.23 -11.64
CA VAL A 19 -7.79 21.74 -11.42
C VAL A 19 -8.83 20.80 -12.04
N ASP A 20 -8.58 20.27 -13.24
CA ASP A 20 -9.51 19.36 -13.92
C ASP A 20 -9.60 18.03 -13.17
N VAL A 21 -8.45 17.52 -12.69
CA VAL A 21 -8.40 16.34 -11.81
C VAL A 21 -9.16 16.59 -10.51
N MET A 22 -9.03 17.79 -9.92
CA MET A 22 -9.76 18.16 -8.71
C MET A 22 -11.28 18.20 -8.96
N VAL A 23 -11.73 18.77 -10.07
CA VAL A 23 -13.16 18.83 -10.44
C VAL A 23 -13.71 17.42 -10.66
N TYR A 24 -13.01 16.60 -11.43
CA TYR A 24 -13.37 15.20 -11.64
C TYR A 24 -13.48 14.42 -10.34
N LEU A 25 -12.50 14.58 -9.43
CA LEU A 25 -12.54 13.93 -8.12
C LEU A 25 -13.72 14.40 -7.25
N LYS A 26 -14.25 15.60 -7.46
CA LYS A 26 -15.49 16.04 -6.82
C LYS A 26 -16.73 15.42 -7.46
N GLU A 27 -16.75 15.25 -8.77
CA GLU A 27 -17.87 14.64 -9.51
C GLU A 27 -18.05 13.16 -9.19
N VAL A 28 -16.94 12.45 -8.99
CA VAL A 28 -16.93 11.05 -8.52
C VAL A 28 -16.97 10.93 -7.00
N PHE A 29 -17.34 12.00 -6.29
CA PHE A 29 -17.53 12.05 -4.83
C PHE A 29 -16.31 11.62 -3.98
N VAL A 30 -15.10 11.72 -4.52
CA VAL A 30 -13.84 11.44 -3.80
C VAL A 30 -13.33 12.68 -3.06
N LEU A 31 -13.55 13.88 -3.60
CA LEU A 31 -13.13 15.16 -3.01
C LEU A 31 -14.31 16.10 -2.80
N GLU A 32 -14.57 16.50 -1.56
CA GLU A 32 -15.60 17.48 -1.25
C GLU A 32 -15.01 18.85 -0.92
N TYR A 33 -15.46 19.87 -1.66
CA TYR A 33 -15.15 21.27 -1.41
C TYR A 33 -16.24 22.20 -1.96
N GLU A 34 -16.36 23.38 -1.37
CA GLU A 34 -17.24 24.44 -1.85
C GLU A 34 -16.64 25.16 -3.06
N ARG A 35 -17.33 25.11 -4.21
CA ARG A 35 -16.85 25.72 -5.46
C ARG A 35 -16.74 27.25 -5.37
N GLY A 36 -17.60 27.90 -4.58
CA GLY A 36 -17.58 29.36 -4.38
C GLY A 36 -16.42 29.88 -3.51
N LYS A 37 -15.78 29.01 -2.70
CA LYS A 37 -14.67 29.42 -1.84
C LYS A 37 -13.33 29.27 -2.55
N GLN A 38 -12.87 30.35 -3.17
CA GLN A 38 -11.58 30.43 -3.90
C GLN A 38 -10.38 29.85 -3.11
N LYS A 39 -10.31 30.08 -1.79
CA LYS A 39 -9.25 29.52 -0.93
C LYS A 39 -9.30 27.99 -0.86
N ALA A 40 -10.49 27.40 -0.80
CA ALA A 40 -10.68 25.95 -0.80
C ALA A 40 -10.32 25.34 -2.15
N VAL A 41 -10.72 25.98 -3.25
CA VAL A 41 -10.36 25.56 -4.62
C VAL A 41 -8.83 25.52 -4.79
N ARG A 42 -8.13 26.60 -4.43
CA ARG A 42 -6.65 26.66 -4.54
C ARG A 42 -5.96 25.59 -3.71
N ARG A 43 -6.43 25.36 -2.47
CA ARG A 43 -5.86 24.33 -1.57
C ARG A 43 -6.03 22.93 -2.16
N ASN A 44 -7.22 22.60 -2.65
CA ASN A 44 -7.51 21.27 -3.20
C ASN A 44 -6.78 21.04 -4.54
N ALA A 45 -6.67 22.07 -5.39
CA ALA A 45 -5.89 21.99 -6.63
C ALA A 45 -4.38 21.79 -6.35
N ALA A 46 -3.84 22.46 -5.33
CA ALA A 46 -2.47 22.23 -4.87
C ALA A 46 -2.27 20.81 -4.33
N GLY A 47 -3.25 20.29 -3.58
CA GLY A 47 -3.29 18.89 -3.15
C GLY A 47 -3.25 17.91 -4.32
N CYS A 48 -4.09 18.13 -5.33
CA CYS A 48 -4.11 17.30 -6.55
C CYS A 48 -2.78 17.38 -7.32
N SER A 49 -2.16 18.56 -7.40
CA SER A 49 -0.84 18.70 -8.03
C SER A 49 0.24 17.91 -7.29
N THR A 50 0.25 17.95 -5.96
CA THR A 50 1.15 17.16 -5.11
C THR A 50 0.88 15.67 -5.27
N PHE A 51 -0.39 15.25 -5.26
CA PHE A 51 -0.80 13.86 -5.49
C PHE A 51 -0.29 13.32 -6.84
N LEU A 52 -0.50 14.07 -7.92
CA LEU A 52 -0.02 13.71 -9.26
C LEU A 52 1.51 13.55 -9.28
N LYS A 53 2.26 14.43 -8.62
CA LYS A 53 3.73 14.31 -8.52
C LYS A 53 4.17 13.07 -7.75
N ILE A 54 3.54 12.79 -6.60
CA ILE A 54 3.87 11.63 -5.75
C ILE A 54 3.57 10.31 -6.48
N THR A 55 2.45 10.24 -7.19
CA THR A 55 2.08 9.08 -8.03
C THR A 55 2.88 9.01 -9.35
N GLY A 56 3.82 9.94 -9.53
CA GLY A 56 4.82 9.95 -10.59
C GLY A 56 4.32 10.40 -11.95
N TYR A 57 3.25 11.20 -11.97
CA TYR A 57 2.91 12.02 -13.13
C TYR A 57 3.84 13.22 -13.22
N LYS A 58 4.28 13.50 -14.44
CA LYS A 58 5.05 14.67 -14.81
C LYS A 58 4.24 15.52 -15.75
N ARG A 59 4.25 16.84 -15.51
CA ARG A 59 3.82 17.79 -16.53
C ARG A 59 4.93 17.86 -17.57
N GLY A 60 4.59 17.86 -18.86
CA GLY A 60 5.60 18.09 -19.88
C GLY A 60 6.15 19.52 -19.83
N LYS A 61 7.18 19.80 -20.63
CA LYS A 61 7.83 21.12 -20.67
C LYS A 61 7.12 22.15 -21.54
N ARG A 62 6.23 21.71 -22.45
CA ARG A 62 5.51 22.60 -23.38
C ARG A 62 4.26 23.16 -22.69
N THR A 63 3.86 24.38 -23.04
CA THR A 63 2.63 25.01 -22.54
C THR A 63 1.39 24.13 -22.81
N THR A 64 1.41 23.37 -23.89
CA THR A 64 0.36 22.42 -24.33
C THR A 64 0.53 21.00 -23.79
N SER A 65 1.46 20.77 -22.86
CA SER A 65 1.71 19.40 -22.38
C SER A 65 0.90 19.07 -21.14
N THR A 66 0.17 17.96 -21.24
CA THR A 66 -0.63 17.37 -20.16
C THR A 66 0.22 16.49 -19.24
N TYR A 67 -0.34 16.11 -18.09
CA TYR A 67 0.29 15.19 -17.15
C TYR A 67 0.47 13.81 -17.76
N HIS A 68 1.67 13.23 -17.59
CA HIS A 68 1.98 11.88 -18.01
C HIS A 68 2.78 11.07 -17.01
N SER A 69 2.46 9.77 -16.91
CA SER A 69 3.25 8.84 -16.12
C SER A 69 4.70 8.88 -16.60
N SER A 70 5.63 9.03 -15.66
CA SER A 70 7.05 9.09 -16.02
C SER A 70 7.52 7.75 -16.61
N THR A 71 8.44 7.80 -17.58
CA THR A 71 9.04 6.60 -18.19
C THR A 71 9.62 5.64 -17.14
N LYS A 72 10.21 6.19 -16.07
CA LYS A 72 10.71 5.38 -14.94
C LYS A 72 9.58 4.60 -14.27
N ASN A 73 8.44 5.22 -14.01
CA ASN A 73 7.30 4.52 -13.41
C ASN A 73 6.71 3.48 -14.35
N VAL A 74 6.62 3.76 -15.65
CA VAL A 74 6.14 2.78 -16.64
C VAL A 74 7.03 1.54 -16.66
N ILE A 75 8.35 1.71 -16.79
CA ILE A 75 9.32 0.60 -16.83
C ILE A 75 9.25 -0.27 -15.56
N VAL A 76 9.10 0.35 -14.38
CA VAL A 76 9.02 -0.41 -13.13
C VAL A 76 7.63 -1.05 -13.00
N ARG A 77 6.57 -0.44 -13.54
CA ARG A 77 5.19 -0.95 -13.50
C ARG A 77 4.96 -2.16 -14.39
N ASP A 78 5.59 -2.19 -15.56
CA ASP A 78 5.31 -3.21 -16.58
C ASP A 78 5.52 -4.65 -16.08
N PRO A 79 6.62 -5.01 -15.39
CA PRO A 79 6.81 -6.37 -14.88
C PRO A 79 5.73 -6.82 -13.89
N TYR A 80 5.32 -5.94 -12.97
CA TYR A 80 4.25 -6.23 -12.02
C TYR A 80 2.91 -6.43 -12.75
N MET A 81 2.59 -5.56 -13.72
CA MET A 81 1.38 -5.70 -14.53
C MET A 81 1.38 -7.00 -15.34
N GLN A 82 2.50 -7.36 -15.95
CA GLN A 82 2.64 -8.61 -16.71
C GLN A 82 2.44 -9.83 -15.80
N GLN A 83 3.07 -9.83 -14.62
CA GLN A 83 2.90 -10.90 -13.64
C GLN A 83 1.42 -11.02 -13.20
N MET A 84 0.79 -9.92 -12.79
CA MET A 84 -0.61 -9.94 -12.36
C MET A 84 -1.57 -10.32 -13.51
N GLN A 85 -1.33 -9.86 -14.74
CA GLN A 85 -2.15 -10.19 -15.90
C GLN A 85 -2.08 -11.68 -16.25
N GLN A 86 -0.91 -12.32 -16.15
CA GLN A 86 -0.78 -13.76 -16.36
C GLN A 86 -1.66 -14.54 -15.39
N HIS A 87 -1.70 -14.12 -14.13
CA HIS A 87 -2.52 -14.76 -13.11
C HIS A 87 -4.03 -14.50 -13.31
N ILE A 88 -4.42 -13.29 -13.66
CA ILE A 88 -5.82 -12.94 -13.93
C ILE A 88 -6.36 -13.67 -15.17
N ARG A 89 -5.53 -13.87 -16.19
CA ARG A 89 -5.93 -14.52 -17.47
C ARG A 89 -5.77 -16.03 -17.46
N SER A 90 -5.20 -16.61 -16.41
CA SER A 90 -5.06 -18.06 -16.26
C SER A 90 -6.44 -18.73 -16.20
N THR A 91 -6.59 -19.88 -16.86
CA THR A 91 -7.80 -20.71 -16.78
C THR A 91 -8.07 -21.19 -15.35
N HIS A 92 -7.00 -21.43 -14.60
CA HIS A 92 -7.03 -21.64 -13.16
C HIS A 92 -6.54 -20.36 -12.50
N ARG A 93 -7.46 -19.44 -12.23
CA ARG A 93 -7.16 -18.20 -11.52
C ARG A 93 -6.67 -18.55 -10.10
N PRO A 94 -5.48 -18.10 -9.67
CA PRO A 94 -5.00 -18.40 -8.34
C PRO A 94 -5.74 -17.56 -7.29
N TYR A 95 -5.65 -17.96 -6.02
CA TYR A 95 -6.03 -17.11 -4.90
C TYR A 95 -5.07 -15.91 -4.84
N ILE A 96 -5.63 -14.70 -4.71
CA ILE A 96 -4.85 -13.48 -4.55
C ILE A 96 -5.25 -12.83 -3.24
N LEU A 97 -4.28 -12.52 -2.40
CA LEU A 97 -4.49 -11.93 -1.09
C LEU A 97 -3.87 -10.54 -1.07
N TYR A 98 -4.70 -9.51 -0.92
CA TYR A 98 -4.24 -8.12 -0.84
C TYR A 98 -4.14 -7.71 0.62
N THR A 99 -2.94 -7.40 1.11
CA THR A 99 -2.71 -6.95 2.49
C THR A 99 -2.32 -5.48 2.52
N ASP A 100 -2.81 -4.75 3.49
CA ASP A 100 -2.43 -3.35 3.70
C ASP A 100 -2.73 -2.87 5.13
N GLU A 101 -2.09 -1.76 5.51
CA GLU A 101 -2.25 -1.11 6.79
C GLU A 101 -2.84 0.29 6.63
N SER A 102 -3.86 0.59 7.43
CA SER A 102 -4.58 1.86 7.36
C SER A 102 -4.74 2.52 8.71
N TYR A 103 -5.10 3.80 8.71
CA TYR A 103 -5.42 4.54 9.93
C TYR A 103 -6.60 5.48 9.73
N ILE A 104 -7.28 5.75 10.85
CA ILE A 104 -8.37 6.72 10.99
C ILE A 104 -8.00 7.68 12.12
N HIS A 105 -7.90 8.98 11.79
CA HIS A 105 -7.63 10.02 12.78
C HIS A 105 -8.89 10.42 13.52
N GLN A 106 -8.76 10.63 14.84
CA GLN A 106 -9.78 11.28 15.65
C GLN A 106 -9.54 12.80 15.66
N LYS A 107 -10.60 13.62 15.65
CA LYS A 107 -10.46 15.09 15.53
C LYS A 107 -9.75 15.72 16.75
N SER A 108 -8.91 16.72 16.43
CA SER A 108 -8.20 17.73 17.26
C SER A 108 -6.71 17.52 17.59
N THR A 109 -6.18 16.30 17.58
CA THR A 109 -4.72 16.11 17.68
C THR A 109 -4.26 14.96 16.78
N ARG A 110 -3.17 15.17 16.03
CA ARG A 110 -2.45 14.11 15.28
C ARG A 110 -1.94 12.96 16.19
N ALA A 111 -2.15 13.06 17.50
CA ALA A 111 -1.62 12.17 18.51
C ALA A 111 -2.48 10.91 18.73
N ALA A 112 -3.74 10.88 18.29
CA ALA A 112 -4.66 9.78 18.58
C ALA A 112 -5.30 9.24 17.28
N ALA A 113 -5.02 7.98 16.95
CA ALA A 113 -5.48 7.34 15.72
C ALA A 113 -5.85 5.87 15.96
N THR A 114 -6.89 5.41 15.27
CA THR A 114 -7.19 3.98 15.16
C THR A 114 -6.40 3.43 13.99
N ALA A 115 -5.56 2.44 14.24
CA ALA A 115 -4.74 1.76 13.26
C ALA A 115 -5.34 0.38 12.96
N LEU A 116 -5.21 -0.01 11.70
CA LEU A 116 -5.92 -1.11 11.06
C LEU A 116 -4.93 -1.93 10.24
N THR A 117 -5.02 -3.25 10.32
CA THR A 117 -4.40 -4.15 9.35
C THR A 117 -5.45 -5.15 8.90
N ALA A 118 -5.51 -5.42 7.60
CA ALA A 118 -6.38 -6.45 7.07
C ALA A 118 -5.78 -7.09 5.82
N ALA A 119 -6.29 -8.27 5.50
CA ALA A 119 -6.10 -8.92 4.22
C ALA A 119 -7.45 -9.09 3.52
N ILE A 120 -7.47 -9.01 2.20
CA ILE A 120 -8.65 -9.31 1.40
C ILE A 120 -8.31 -10.47 0.48
N LEU A 121 -9.02 -11.58 0.67
CA LEU A 121 -8.92 -12.74 -0.19
C LEU A 121 -9.81 -12.53 -1.41
N ASP A 122 -9.17 -12.55 -2.57
CA ASP A 122 -9.80 -12.61 -3.87
C ASP A 122 -9.64 -14.03 -4.40
N SER A 123 -10.74 -14.77 -4.38
CA SER A 123 -10.78 -16.19 -4.72
C SER A 123 -11.61 -16.43 -5.98
N PRO A 124 -11.23 -17.41 -6.83
CA PRO A 124 -12.12 -17.90 -7.88
C PRO A 124 -13.27 -18.77 -7.40
N THR A 125 -13.13 -19.41 -6.23
CA THR A 125 -14.00 -20.49 -5.75
C THR A 125 -14.75 -20.13 -4.47
N LEU A 126 -14.22 -19.17 -3.71
CA LEU A 126 -14.81 -18.63 -2.49
C LEU A 126 -15.32 -17.21 -2.76
N GLN A 127 -16.30 -16.76 -1.98
CA GLN A 127 -16.64 -15.35 -1.97
C GLN A 127 -15.45 -14.54 -1.43
N SER A 128 -15.23 -13.36 -2.00
CA SER A 128 -14.20 -12.45 -1.51
C SER A 128 -14.48 -12.08 -0.06
N LYS A 129 -13.48 -12.24 0.81
CA LYS A 129 -13.62 -12.10 2.25
C LYS A 129 -12.47 -11.30 2.84
N VAL A 130 -12.76 -10.54 3.88
CA VAL A 130 -11.74 -9.89 4.71
C VAL A 130 -11.23 -10.89 5.74
N LEU A 131 -9.91 -11.08 5.77
CA LEU A 131 -9.20 -11.98 6.69
C LEU A 131 -8.31 -11.18 7.65
N VAL A 132 -8.14 -11.71 8.86
CA VAL A 132 -7.32 -11.15 9.96
C VAL A 132 -7.41 -9.63 10.09
N LEU A 133 -8.61 -9.11 10.27
CA LEU A 133 -8.81 -7.70 10.62
C LEU A 133 -8.32 -7.46 12.05
N ASP A 134 -7.21 -6.73 12.20
CA ASP A 134 -6.73 -6.25 13.49
C ASP A 134 -7.00 -4.74 13.63
N ILE A 135 -7.56 -4.35 14.77
CA ILE A 135 -7.95 -2.98 15.09
C ILE A 135 -7.37 -2.61 16.45
N PHE A 136 -6.45 -1.66 16.43
CA PHE A 136 -5.79 -1.18 17.65
C PHE A 136 -5.70 0.34 17.69
N THR A 137 -5.58 0.88 18.89
CA THR A 137 -5.59 2.33 19.14
C THR A 137 -4.18 2.82 19.49
N GLY A 138 -3.69 3.81 18.74
CA GLY A 138 -2.47 4.55 19.05
C GLY A 138 -2.79 5.88 19.73
N GLY A 139 -2.01 6.23 20.75
CA GLY A 139 -2.13 7.52 21.46
C GLY A 139 -1.61 7.50 22.89
N THR A 140 -1.27 8.68 23.41
CA THR A 140 -0.54 8.92 24.66
C THR A 140 -1.32 8.70 25.97
N THR A 141 -2.48 8.04 25.96
CA THR A 141 -3.30 7.92 27.18
C THR A 141 -2.75 6.94 28.22
N ALA A 142 -1.79 6.08 27.86
CA ALA A 142 -1.04 5.27 28.82
C ALA A 142 0.46 5.62 28.77
N ALA A 143 1.12 5.67 29.94
CA ALA A 143 2.55 5.98 30.07
C ALA A 143 3.49 5.04 29.28
N LYS A 144 2.97 3.91 28.78
CA LYS A 144 3.68 2.92 27.94
C LYS A 144 3.12 2.80 26.52
N ALA A 145 2.12 3.61 26.14
CA ALA A 145 1.53 3.54 24.81
C ALA A 145 2.49 4.13 23.75
N PRO A 146 2.57 3.54 22.55
CA PRO A 146 3.36 4.08 21.46
C PRO A 146 2.93 5.52 21.16
N LYS A 147 3.90 6.45 21.23
CA LYS A 147 3.69 7.90 21.07
C LYS A 147 3.23 8.28 19.65
N ASP A 148 3.46 7.39 18.69
CA ASP A 148 3.18 7.54 17.26
C ASP A 148 2.62 6.21 16.73
N TYR A 149 1.52 6.24 15.99
CA TYR A 149 0.96 5.03 15.36
C TYR A 149 1.93 4.42 14.34
N HIS A 150 2.83 5.20 13.73
CA HIS A 150 3.89 4.67 12.88
C HIS A 150 4.84 3.73 13.61
N SER A 151 4.98 3.86 14.93
CA SER A 151 5.78 2.93 15.75
C SER A 151 5.07 1.62 16.07
N MET A 152 3.73 1.58 15.90
CA MET A 152 2.91 0.39 16.10
C MET A 152 3.05 -0.60 14.93
N PHE A 153 3.08 -0.09 13.69
CA PHE A 153 3.36 -0.87 12.49
C PHE A 153 4.86 -1.17 12.33
N ASN A 154 5.39 -1.92 13.29
CA ASN A 154 6.77 -2.38 13.24
C ASN A 154 6.88 -3.80 12.68
N HIS A 155 8.12 -4.20 12.37
CA HIS A 155 8.37 -5.51 11.78
C HIS A 155 7.94 -6.68 12.68
N VAL A 156 8.05 -6.54 14.01
CA VAL A 156 7.69 -7.61 14.96
C VAL A 156 6.17 -7.82 14.95
N TYR A 157 5.41 -6.72 14.98
CA TYR A 157 3.96 -6.75 14.82
C TYR A 157 3.57 -7.42 13.50
N TYR A 158 4.13 -6.95 12.38
CA TYR A 158 3.75 -7.45 11.06
C TYR A 158 4.04 -8.94 10.88
N VAL A 159 5.16 -9.44 11.39
CA VAL A 159 5.49 -10.88 11.36
C VAL A 159 4.45 -11.70 12.11
N LYS A 160 4.04 -11.26 13.31
CA LYS A 160 3.02 -11.96 14.10
C LYS A 160 1.64 -11.91 13.42
N TRP A 161 1.27 -10.75 12.88
CA TRP A 161 0.01 -10.60 12.15
C TRP A 161 -0.02 -11.49 10.90
N LEU A 162 1.08 -11.55 10.13
CA LEU A 162 1.20 -12.41 8.96
C LEU A 162 1.16 -13.89 9.33
N GLU A 163 1.72 -14.30 10.47
CA GLU A 163 1.61 -15.67 10.96
C GLU A 163 0.15 -16.08 11.17
N GLY A 164 -0.64 -15.24 11.86
CA GLY A 164 -2.08 -15.47 12.03
C GLY A 164 -2.84 -15.50 10.69
N LEU A 165 -2.43 -14.69 9.72
CA LEU A 165 -2.99 -14.73 8.36
C LEU A 165 -2.70 -16.05 7.66
N LEU A 166 -1.49 -16.57 7.77
CA LEU A 166 -1.13 -17.86 7.18
C LEU A 166 -1.90 -19.00 7.86
N ASP A 167 -2.11 -18.94 9.17
CA ASP A 167 -2.91 -19.93 9.89
C ASP A 167 -4.40 -19.88 9.47
N GLU A 168 -4.97 -18.69 9.24
CA GLU A 168 -6.34 -18.56 8.70
C GLU A 168 -6.45 -19.10 7.26
N LEU A 169 -5.45 -18.87 6.40
CA LEU A 169 -5.41 -19.46 5.05
C LEU A 169 -5.36 -20.98 5.08
N ASP A 170 -4.56 -21.56 5.98
CA ASP A 170 -4.49 -23.02 6.16
C ASP A 170 -5.83 -23.59 6.64
N GLY A 171 -6.51 -22.90 7.56
CA GLY A 171 -7.86 -23.26 8.02
C GLY A 171 -8.92 -23.22 6.93
N GLU A 172 -8.81 -22.29 5.98
CA GLU A 172 -9.69 -22.15 4.81
C GLU A 172 -9.27 -23.06 3.64
N GLY A 173 -8.20 -23.85 3.79
CA GLY A 173 -7.68 -24.74 2.74
C GLY A 173 -7.08 -24.00 1.52
N VAL A 174 -6.70 -22.73 1.69
CA VAL A 174 -6.12 -21.91 0.64
C VAL A 174 -4.64 -22.20 0.52
N SER A 175 -4.21 -22.73 -0.63
CA SER A 175 -2.80 -22.99 -0.96
C SER A 175 -2.40 -22.28 -2.25
N ASN A 176 -1.09 -22.11 -2.47
CA ASN A 176 -0.54 -21.46 -3.68
C ASN A 176 -1.09 -20.03 -3.93
N ALA A 177 -1.49 -19.34 -2.86
CA ALA A 177 -1.93 -17.96 -2.94
C ALA A 177 -0.79 -16.98 -3.26
N PHE A 178 -1.14 -15.90 -3.96
CA PHE A 178 -0.29 -14.74 -4.17
C PHE A 178 -0.59 -13.69 -3.11
N ILE A 179 0.36 -13.46 -2.19
CA ILE A 179 0.23 -12.45 -1.14
C ILE A 179 0.84 -11.14 -1.64
N VAL A 180 -0.04 -10.19 -1.96
CA VAL A 180 0.28 -8.88 -2.50
C VAL A 180 0.38 -7.88 -1.35
N MET A 181 1.57 -7.31 -1.16
CA MET A 181 1.85 -6.32 -0.11
C MET A 181 2.69 -5.16 -0.63
N ASP A 182 2.66 -4.03 0.07
CA ASP A 182 3.40 -2.84 -0.35
C ASP A 182 4.92 -2.96 -0.15
N ASN A 183 5.67 -1.99 -0.66
CA ASN A 183 7.13 -1.95 -0.56
C ASN A 183 7.62 -1.24 0.74
N ALA A 184 6.89 -1.35 1.85
CA ALA A 184 7.29 -0.72 3.10
C ALA A 184 8.49 -1.43 3.76
N LYS A 185 9.22 -0.67 4.60
CA LYS A 185 10.48 -1.12 5.22
C LYS A 185 10.26 -2.27 6.21
N ASN A 186 9.12 -2.28 6.90
CA ASN A 186 8.68 -3.36 7.80
C ASN A 186 8.48 -4.69 7.06
N HIS A 187 8.04 -4.68 5.80
CA HIS A 187 7.85 -5.90 4.99
C HIS A 187 9.18 -6.45 4.43
N LYS A 188 10.22 -5.62 4.34
CA LYS A 188 11.51 -6.00 3.71
C LYS A 188 12.65 -6.29 4.68
N ARG A 189 12.37 -6.41 5.98
CA ARG A 189 13.42 -6.77 6.94
C ARG A 189 13.90 -8.19 6.72
N ARG A 190 15.23 -8.32 6.75
CA ARG A 190 15.95 -9.59 6.69
C ARG A 190 16.04 -10.21 8.09
N PRO A 191 16.25 -11.52 8.19
CA PRO A 191 16.54 -12.17 9.47
C PRO A 191 17.68 -11.47 10.22
N THR A 192 17.62 -11.40 11.56
CA THR A 192 18.60 -10.70 12.41
C THR A 192 20.04 -11.18 12.18
N ASN A 193 20.21 -12.46 11.83
CA ASN A 193 21.51 -13.07 11.55
C ASN A 193 22.06 -12.75 10.14
N SER A 194 21.34 -11.95 9.36
CA SER A 194 21.75 -11.60 8.01
C SER A 194 22.91 -10.60 8.04
N PRO A 195 23.96 -10.82 7.25
CA PRO A 195 25.03 -9.82 7.13
C PRO A 195 24.44 -8.51 6.63
N SER A 196 24.68 -7.42 7.36
CA SER A 196 24.34 -6.08 6.88
C SER A 196 25.14 -5.79 5.61
N CYS A 197 24.61 -5.00 4.67
CA CYS A 197 25.28 -4.72 3.39
C CYS A 197 26.74 -4.22 3.57
N GLY A 198 27.04 -3.53 4.68
CA GLY A 198 28.42 -3.17 5.07
C GLY A 198 29.29 -4.36 5.49
N ARG A 199 28.77 -5.30 6.29
CA ARG A 199 29.47 -6.54 6.69
C ARG A 199 29.56 -7.55 5.54
N GLN A 200 28.57 -7.60 4.66
CA GLN A 200 28.50 -8.48 3.49
C GLN A 200 29.57 -8.11 2.45
N ARG A 201 29.79 -6.80 2.22
CA ARG A 201 30.93 -6.30 1.44
C ARG A 201 32.28 -6.71 2.04
N MET A 202 32.40 -6.67 3.36
CA MET A 202 33.61 -7.06 4.09
C MET A 202 33.86 -8.59 4.04
N CYS A 203 32.81 -9.41 4.11
CA CYS A 203 32.87 -10.87 4.01
C CYS A 203 33.28 -11.34 2.61
N CYS A 204 32.76 -10.72 1.54
CA CYS A 204 33.22 -11.01 0.17
C CYS A 204 34.72 -10.72 0.01
N CYS A 205 35.23 -9.63 0.59
CA CYS A 205 36.66 -9.31 0.53
C CYS A 205 37.55 -10.30 1.30
N LYS A 206 37.07 -10.93 2.38
CA LYS A 206 37.86 -11.90 3.15
C LYS A 206 37.95 -13.28 2.48
N ARG A 207 36.97 -13.65 1.66
CA ARG A 207 36.93 -14.95 0.98
C ARG A 207 37.78 -14.97 -0.29
N ALA A 208 38.00 -13.82 -0.92
CA ALA A 208 38.94 -13.65 -2.02
C ALA A 208 40.32 -13.28 -1.46
N ARG A 209 41.21 -14.28 -1.36
CA ARG A 209 42.57 -14.14 -0.82
C ARG A 209 43.53 -13.42 -1.79
N PHE A 210 43.08 -12.36 -2.46
CA PHE A 210 43.88 -11.54 -3.37
C PHE A 210 43.50 -10.07 -3.24
N MET A 211 44.50 -9.19 -3.17
CA MET A 211 44.33 -7.73 -3.10
C MET A 211 43.61 -7.21 -4.35
N ILE A 212 42.29 -7.06 -4.28
CA ILE A 212 41.52 -6.44 -5.35
C ILE A 212 41.19 -5.00 -4.94
N SER A 213 41.61 -4.05 -5.80
CA SER A 213 41.33 -2.62 -5.72
C SER A 213 39.86 -2.31 -5.36
N LYS A 214 39.65 -1.28 -4.52
CA LYS A 214 38.34 -0.75 -4.07
C LYS A 214 37.30 -0.56 -5.19
N ARG A 215 37.74 -0.45 -6.45
CA ARG A 215 36.89 -0.19 -7.63
C ARG A 215 36.11 -1.42 -8.11
N MET A 216 36.59 -2.66 -7.87
CA MET A 216 35.95 -3.90 -8.36
C MET A 216 34.84 -4.45 -7.44
N CYS A 217 34.80 -4.06 -6.16
CA CYS A 217 33.73 -4.45 -5.22
C CYS A 217 32.38 -3.77 -5.53
N ARG A 218 32.30 -2.88 -6.52
CA ARG A 218 31.04 -2.27 -6.99
C ARG A 218 30.23 -3.22 -7.89
N ASN A 219 30.88 -4.21 -8.51
CA ASN A 219 30.30 -5.07 -9.53
C ASN A 219 30.21 -6.55 -9.14
N SER A 220 30.48 -6.91 -7.88
CA SER A 220 30.32 -8.30 -7.44
C SER A 220 28.84 -8.62 -7.21
N SER A 221 28.22 -9.21 -8.23
CA SER A 221 26.91 -9.88 -8.26
C SER A 221 26.75 -11.07 -7.30
N HIS A 222 27.60 -11.17 -6.26
CA HIS A 222 27.65 -12.26 -5.28
C HIS A 222 27.41 -11.76 -3.85
N CYS A 223 26.52 -10.79 -3.66
CA CYS A 223 25.77 -10.74 -2.41
C CYS A 223 24.60 -11.71 -2.57
N SER A 224 24.66 -12.87 -1.92
CA SER A 224 23.50 -13.78 -1.86
C SER A 224 22.29 -12.97 -1.42
N TYR A 225 21.26 -12.94 -2.27
CA TYR A 225 20.01 -12.26 -1.96
C TYR A 225 19.38 -12.96 -0.76
N VAL A 226 19.43 -12.32 0.40
CA VAL A 226 18.77 -12.82 1.59
C VAL A 226 17.31 -12.41 1.54
N ARG A 227 16.42 -13.40 1.48
CA ARG A 227 14.97 -13.19 1.46
C ARG A 227 14.52 -12.47 2.75
N PRO A 228 13.57 -11.52 2.66
CA PRO A 228 12.91 -11.00 3.85
C PRO A 228 12.21 -12.10 4.64
N VAL A 229 12.07 -11.91 5.96
CA VAL A 229 11.46 -12.88 6.87
C VAL A 229 10.04 -13.25 6.41
N VAL A 230 9.25 -12.25 6.05
CA VAL A 230 7.85 -12.43 5.62
C VAL A 230 7.74 -13.26 4.34
N VAL A 231 8.66 -13.06 3.38
CA VAL A 231 8.71 -13.83 2.12
C VAL A 231 9.04 -15.28 2.40
N ASP A 232 10.00 -15.52 3.28
CA ASP A 232 10.45 -16.85 3.67
C ASP A 232 9.34 -17.62 4.42
N MET A 233 8.61 -16.95 5.33
CA MET A 233 7.44 -17.51 6.02
C MET A 233 6.34 -17.92 5.03
N SER A 234 5.92 -17.01 4.14
CA SER A 234 4.91 -17.31 3.13
C SER A 234 5.34 -18.44 2.19
N THR A 235 6.62 -18.46 1.77
CA THR A 235 7.15 -19.50 0.87
C THR A 235 7.13 -20.88 1.53
N ARG A 236 7.44 -20.98 2.84
CA ARG A 236 7.39 -22.26 3.56
C ARG A 236 5.98 -22.85 3.63
N ARG A 237 4.95 -22.00 3.63
CA ARG A 237 3.54 -22.39 3.54
C ARG A 237 3.05 -22.56 2.10
N GLY A 238 3.95 -22.51 1.11
CA GLY A 238 3.60 -22.71 -0.30
C GLY A 238 2.97 -21.49 -1.00
N HIS A 239 3.10 -20.29 -0.44
CA HIS A 239 2.59 -19.05 -1.03
C HIS A 239 3.69 -18.22 -1.69
N THR A 240 3.28 -17.40 -2.65
CA THR A 240 4.19 -16.46 -3.34
C THR A 240 3.93 -15.04 -2.89
N VAL A 241 4.96 -14.31 -2.44
CA VAL A 241 4.84 -12.89 -2.11
C VAL A 241 5.14 -12.02 -3.33
N VAL A 242 4.26 -11.07 -3.60
CA VAL A 242 4.40 -10.06 -4.65
C VAL A 242 4.42 -8.67 -4.03
N PHE A 243 5.48 -7.92 -4.27
CA PHE A 243 5.57 -6.54 -3.80
C PHE A 243 4.97 -5.58 -4.82
N THR A 244 4.03 -4.75 -4.39
CA THR A 244 3.58 -3.63 -5.21
C THR A 244 4.67 -2.57 -5.32
N LEU A 245 4.52 -1.72 -6.32
CA LEU A 245 5.51 -0.72 -6.66
C LEU A 245 5.40 0.45 -5.68
N PRO A 246 6.52 1.13 -5.36
CA PRO A 246 6.45 2.34 -4.56
C PRO A 246 5.49 3.36 -5.18
N HIS A 247 4.59 3.91 -4.36
CA HIS A 247 3.62 4.96 -4.76
C HIS A 247 2.56 4.54 -5.78
N HIS A 248 2.26 3.25 -5.86
CA HIS A 248 1.22 2.70 -6.74
C HIS A 248 0.11 2.00 -5.95
N SER A 249 -0.45 2.70 -4.95
CA SER A 249 -1.61 2.22 -4.18
C SER A 249 -2.85 1.99 -5.05
N ASP A 250 -2.93 2.62 -6.22
CA ASP A 250 -3.98 2.38 -7.22
C ASP A 250 -4.00 0.95 -7.76
N LEU A 251 -2.92 0.18 -7.54
CA LEU A 251 -2.80 -1.22 -7.93
C LEU A 251 -3.21 -2.20 -6.82
N GLN A 252 -3.61 -1.68 -5.66
CA GLN A 252 -4.05 -2.46 -4.49
C GLN A 252 -5.54 -2.24 -4.27
N PRO A 253 -6.42 -3.19 -4.64
CA PRO A 253 -7.87 -3.07 -4.47
C PRO A 253 -8.31 -2.77 -3.03
N ILE A 254 -7.55 -3.25 -2.04
CA ILE A 254 -7.77 -2.98 -0.61
C ILE A 254 -7.81 -1.49 -0.27
N GLU A 255 -7.16 -0.62 -1.04
CA GLU A 255 -7.22 0.84 -0.86
C GLU A 255 -8.62 1.41 -1.18
N THR A 256 -9.34 0.77 -2.11
CA THR A 256 -10.74 1.12 -2.39
C THR A 256 -11.63 0.68 -1.25
N VAL A 257 -11.36 -0.49 -0.67
CA VAL A 257 -12.09 -1.00 0.50
C VAL A 257 -11.88 -0.09 1.70
N TRP A 258 -10.65 0.36 1.95
CA TRP A 258 -10.38 1.38 2.96
C TRP A 258 -11.16 2.67 2.71
N ALA A 259 -11.24 3.13 1.47
CA ALA A 259 -11.99 4.34 1.13
C ALA A 259 -13.49 4.17 1.45
N ILE A 260 -14.10 3.03 1.11
CA ILE A 260 -15.51 2.73 1.38
C ILE A 260 -15.77 2.72 2.89
N VAL A 261 -14.99 1.94 3.64
CA VAL A 261 -15.13 1.80 5.10
C VAL A 261 -14.96 3.14 5.81
N LYS A 262 -13.89 3.88 5.48
CA LYS A 262 -13.64 5.19 6.08
C LYS A 262 -14.71 6.20 5.72
N ASN A 263 -15.28 6.15 4.52
CA ASN A 263 -16.36 7.02 4.11
C ASN A 263 -17.63 6.72 4.93
N ALA A 264 -18.00 5.44 5.09
CA ALA A 264 -19.14 5.01 5.88
C ALA A 264 -19.04 5.51 7.34
N ILE A 265 -17.88 5.33 7.98
CA ILE A 265 -17.62 5.82 9.35
C ILE A 265 -17.61 7.35 9.40
N GLY A 266 -16.96 7.98 8.41
CA GLY A 266 -16.82 9.43 8.32
C GLY A 266 -18.16 10.16 8.23
N ARG A 267 -19.16 9.57 7.55
CA ARG A 267 -20.54 10.12 7.48
C ARG A 267 -21.25 10.13 8.83
N GLN A 268 -20.92 9.19 9.71
CA GLN A 268 -21.53 9.07 11.05
C GLN A 268 -20.74 9.84 12.13
N TYR A 269 -19.66 10.51 11.75
CA TYR A 269 -18.73 11.10 12.69
C TYR A 269 -19.29 12.39 13.29
N THR A 270 -19.42 12.43 14.62
CA THR A 270 -19.82 13.61 15.40
C THR A 270 -18.69 14.07 16.33
N GLU A 271 -18.80 15.28 16.90
CA GLU A 271 -17.78 15.84 17.82
C GLU A 271 -17.56 14.97 19.07
N MET A 272 -18.56 14.20 19.48
CA MET A 272 -18.54 13.36 20.68
C MET A 272 -18.08 11.92 20.42
N THR A 273 -17.73 11.57 19.17
CA THR A 273 -17.45 10.17 18.80
C THR A 273 -16.22 9.64 19.54
N LYS A 274 -16.37 8.53 20.27
CA LYS A 274 -15.30 7.89 21.07
C LYS A 274 -14.71 6.64 20.39
N PHE A 275 -13.54 6.19 20.87
CA PHE A 275 -12.84 5.03 20.31
C PHE A 275 -13.68 3.74 20.22
N PRO A 276 -14.45 3.33 21.24
CA PRO A 276 -15.26 2.11 21.15
C PRO A 276 -16.30 2.21 20.04
N GLU A 277 -16.87 3.40 19.82
CA GLU A 277 -17.86 3.64 18.77
C GLU A 277 -17.22 3.56 17.38
N VAL A 278 -16.01 4.13 17.21
CA VAL A 278 -15.26 4.01 15.95
C VAL A 278 -14.94 2.55 15.65
N LYS A 279 -14.53 1.77 16.67
CA LYS A 279 -14.26 0.33 16.51
C LYS A 279 -15.52 -0.46 16.14
N ALA A 280 -16.65 -0.20 16.79
CA ALA A 280 -17.91 -0.86 16.48
C ALA A 280 -18.37 -0.55 15.04
N ARG A 281 -18.30 0.72 14.61
CA ARG A 281 -18.63 1.14 13.25
C ARG A 281 -17.68 0.59 12.20
N LEU A 282 -16.40 0.38 12.55
CA LEU A 282 -15.44 -0.28 11.69
C LEU A 282 -15.87 -1.72 11.39
N ILE A 283 -16.19 -2.49 12.43
CA ILE A 283 -16.64 -3.87 12.31
C ILE A 283 -17.92 -3.92 11.47
N ASP A 284 -18.92 -3.10 11.81
CA ASP A 284 -20.18 -3.02 11.05
C ASP A 284 -19.97 -2.62 9.59
N ALA A 285 -19.08 -1.66 9.30
CA ALA A 285 -18.76 -1.29 7.93
C ALA A 285 -18.08 -2.42 7.15
N PHE A 286 -17.31 -3.29 7.83
CA PHE A 286 -16.70 -4.47 7.22
C PHE A 286 -17.71 -5.58 6.97
N ASP A 287 -18.63 -5.82 7.90
CA ASP A 287 -19.70 -6.81 7.78
C ASP A 287 -20.71 -6.44 6.67
N ASN A 288 -20.84 -5.15 6.36
CA ASN A 288 -21.68 -4.65 5.27
C ASN A 288 -20.97 -4.64 3.90
N LEU A 289 -19.67 -4.96 3.81
CA LEU A 289 -18.98 -5.11 2.51
C LEU A 289 -19.23 -6.48 1.85
N THR A 290 -19.65 -7.46 2.64
CA THR A 290 -19.87 -8.85 2.22
C THR A 290 -21.32 -9.14 1.82
N GLN A 291 -22.21 -8.12 1.86
CA GLN A 291 -23.58 -8.17 1.36
C GLN A 291 -23.65 -7.66 -0.09
#